data_AF-A0A834HVF2-F1
#
_entry.id   AF-A0A834HVF2-F1
#
_cell.length_a   1.000
_cell.length_b   1.000
_cell.length_c   1.000
_cell.angle_alpha   90.00
_cell.angle_beta   90.00
_cell.angle_gamma   90.00
#
_symmetry.space_group_name_H-M   'P 1'
#
loop_
_entity.id
_entity.type
_entity.pdbx_description
1 polymer ?
#
loop_
_entity_poly.entity_id
_entity_poly.type
_entity_poly.pdbx_seq_one_letter_code
_entity_poly.pdbx_strand_id
1 'polypeptide(L)'
;MDNSYGGIESSTFRCSVPLVHVDAVQGEAVYLPCDISMPDPSDKVLLVLWYREDLGTPIYSVDGRNRDFSIAERWSDEKVFSNRAYFLQDKHPAELGIDHIRETDQAVYRCRVDFKMGQTRNSLVNLTVIASVIGEKT
;
A
#
# COMPACT_ATOMS: atom_id res chain seq x y z
N MET A 1 36.42 7.94 38.84
CA MET A 1 36.33 9.33 38.37
C MET A 1 36.51 9.29 36.86
N ASP A 2 35.47 9.01 36.08
CA ASP A 2 34.51 9.97 35.45
C ASP A 2 35.25 11.01 34.56
N ASN A 3 34.98 11.26 33.27
CA ASN A 3 33.75 11.11 32.47
C ASN A 3 34.07 11.17 30.95
N SER A 4 33.27 10.44 30.15
CA SER A 4 32.74 10.73 28.80
C SER A 4 33.53 11.51 27.73
N TYR A 5 33.85 10.83 26.62
CA TYR A 5 33.68 11.37 25.26
C TYR A 5 32.81 10.41 24.45
N GLY A 6 31.60 10.87 24.10
CA GLY A 6 30.61 10.12 23.34
C GLY A 6 30.79 10.20 21.83
N GLY A 7 29.96 9.40 21.16
CA GLY A 7 29.45 9.72 19.83
C GLY A 7 30.19 9.09 18.66
N ILE A 8 30.05 7.77 18.50
CA ILE A 8 29.92 7.20 17.15
C ILE A 8 28.78 6.18 17.20
N GLU A 9 27.55 6.67 17.39
CA GLU A 9 26.38 5.93 16.91
C GLU A 9 26.51 5.91 15.39
N SER A 10 27.13 4.84 14.90
CA SER A 10 27.11 4.48 13.49
C SER A 10 25.65 4.43 13.07
N SER A 11 25.22 5.44 12.32
CA SER A 11 23.96 5.49 11.61
C SER A 11 23.74 4.17 10.90
N THR A 12 23.02 3.25 11.53
CA THR A 12 22.29 2.25 10.76
C THR A 12 21.26 3.05 10.00
N PHE A 13 21.55 3.40 8.76
CA PHE A 13 20.50 3.60 7.75
C PHE A 13 19.78 2.26 7.68
N ARG A 14 18.83 2.05 8.58
CA ARG A 14 17.86 0.98 8.43
C ARG A 14 17.10 1.38 7.18
N CYS A 15 17.12 0.53 6.16
CA CYS A 15 16.15 0.59 5.07
C CYS A 15 14.78 0.25 5.67
N SER A 16 14.23 1.13 6.49
CA SER A 16 12.91 0.98 7.08
C SER A 16 11.91 1.28 5.98
N VAL A 17 11.18 0.26 5.55
CA VAL A 17 10.05 0.44 4.65
C VAL A 17 9.05 1.36 5.36
N PRO A 18 8.63 2.49 4.74
CA PRO A 18 7.68 3.41 5.35
C PRO A 18 6.39 2.69 5.76
N LEU A 19 5.88 2.94 6.96
CA LEU A 19 4.64 2.35 7.48
C LEU A 19 3.63 3.45 7.81
N VAL A 20 2.44 3.37 7.20
CA VAL A 20 1.31 4.26 7.48
C VAL A 20 0.20 3.47 8.18
N HIS A 21 -0.51 4.10 9.12
CA HIS A 21 -1.68 3.50 9.76
C HIS A 21 -2.94 4.09 9.14
N VAL A 22 -3.91 3.24 8.80
CA VAL A 22 -5.21 3.63 8.26
C VAL A 22 -6.28 2.91 9.07
N ASP A 23 -7.22 3.66 9.59
CA ASP A 23 -8.40 3.12 10.26
C ASP A 23 -9.61 3.24 9.34
N ALA A 24 -10.43 2.21 9.30
CA ALA A 24 -11.66 2.19 8.51
C ALA A 24 -12.82 1.59 9.30
N VAL A 25 -14.03 2.11 9.11
CA VAL A 25 -15.23 1.53 9.71
C VAL A 25 -15.75 0.41 8.80
N GLN A 26 -16.08 -0.73 9.39
CA GLN A 26 -16.63 -1.87 8.67
C GLN A 26 -17.84 -1.47 7.81
N GLY A 27 -17.81 -1.84 6.53
CA GLY A 27 -18.84 -1.55 5.54
C GLY A 27 -18.58 -0.28 4.72
N GLU A 28 -17.66 0.60 5.15
CA GLU A 28 -17.27 1.77 4.37
C GLU A 28 -16.19 1.45 3.33
N ALA A 29 -15.90 2.41 2.46
CA ALA A 29 -14.73 2.34 1.57
C ALA A 29 -13.47 2.79 2.32
N VAL A 30 -12.33 2.17 2.01
CA VAL A 30 -11.01 2.58 2.53
C VAL A 30 -10.03 2.80 1.39
N TYR A 31 -9.05 3.68 1.61
CA TYR A 31 -8.04 4.05 0.64
C TYR A 31 -6.65 3.83 1.23
N LEU A 32 -5.91 2.87 0.68
CA LEU A 32 -4.56 2.53 1.15
C LEU A 32 -3.52 3.29 0.30
N PRO A 33 -2.72 4.18 0.89
CA PRO A 33 -1.78 5.00 0.12
C PRO A 33 -0.63 4.19 -0.45
N CYS A 34 -0.23 4.52 -1.67
CA CYS A 34 0.95 4.01 -2.34
C CYS A 34 1.64 5.11 -3.14
N ASP A 35 2.88 5.38 -2.78
CA ASP A 35 3.67 6.42 -3.43
C ASP A 35 4.30 5.90 -4.75
N ILE A 36 3.71 6.34 -5.86
CA ILE A 36 4.20 6.09 -7.22
C ILE A 36 5.00 7.27 -7.80
N SER A 37 5.38 8.25 -6.98
CA SER A 37 6.10 9.43 -7.45
C SER A 37 7.46 9.08 -8.05
N MET A 38 7.74 9.66 -9.21
CA MET A 38 8.99 9.48 -9.95
C MET A 38 9.83 10.75 -9.78
N PRO A 39 11.04 10.66 -9.22
CA PRO A 39 11.94 11.81 -9.14
C PRO A 39 12.36 12.31 -10.53
N ASP A 40 12.47 11.40 -11.49
CA ASP A 40 12.76 11.69 -12.89
C ASP A 40 11.46 11.61 -13.71
N PRO A 41 10.98 12.72 -14.32
CA PRO A 41 9.79 12.72 -15.16
C PRO A 41 9.88 11.83 -16.42
N SER A 42 11.08 11.43 -16.83
CA SER A 42 11.30 10.52 -17.96
C SER A 42 11.20 9.04 -17.58
N ASP A 43 11.19 8.73 -16.28
CA ASP A 43 10.93 7.39 -15.77
C ASP A 43 9.45 7.02 -15.96
N LYS A 44 9.17 5.73 -15.81
CA LYS A 44 7.82 5.18 -15.93
C LYS A 44 7.57 4.16 -14.84
N VAL A 45 6.38 4.20 -14.26
CA VAL A 45 5.86 3.10 -13.45
C VAL A 45 5.56 1.93 -14.37
N LEU A 46 6.20 0.79 -14.12
CA LEU A 46 5.99 -0.43 -14.89
C LEU A 46 4.93 -1.33 -14.25
N LEU A 47 4.98 -1.47 -12.93
CA LEU A 47 4.16 -2.43 -12.21
C LEU A 47 3.90 -1.93 -10.79
N VAL A 48 2.64 -1.94 -10.39
CA VAL A 48 2.23 -1.78 -8.99
C VAL A 48 1.68 -3.11 -8.52
N LEU A 49 2.21 -3.63 -7.43
CA LEU A 49 1.73 -4.86 -6.77
C LEU A 49 1.35 -4.55 -5.34
N TRP A 50 0.21 -5.08 -4.92
CA TRP A 50 -0.17 -5.11 -3.52
C TRP A 50 -0.07 -6.52 -2.98
N TYR A 51 0.41 -6.63 -1.75
CA TYR A 51 0.48 -7.86 -0.99
C TYR A 51 -0.29 -7.69 0.31
N ARG A 52 -0.95 -8.76 0.77
CA ARG A 52 -1.24 -8.97 2.19
C ARG A 52 -0.03 -9.70 2.77
N GLU A 53 0.60 -9.15 3.80
CA GLU A 53 1.90 -9.67 4.28
C GLU A 53 1.83 -11.11 4.81
N ASP A 54 0.64 -11.61 5.13
CA ASP A 54 0.38 -12.98 5.59
C ASP A 54 0.05 -13.99 4.46
N LEU A 55 -0.11 -13.56 3.21
CA LEU A 55 -0.45 -14.44 2.07
C LEU A 55 0.73 -14.76 1.14
N GLY A 56 1.80 -13.96 1.17
CA GLY A 56 3.04 -14.21 0.41
C GLY A 56 2.96 -14.01 -1.12
N THR A 57 1.77 -13.99 -1.71
CA THR A 57 1.54 -13.69 -3.14
C THR A 57 0.87 -12.33 -3.33
N PRO A 58 1.01 -11.68 -4.50
CA PRO A 58 0.27 -10.46 -4.80
C PRO A 58 -1.24 -10.71 -4.76
N ILE A 59 -2.00 -9.73 -4.27
CA ILE A 59 -3.47 -9.75 -4.17
C ILE A 59 -4.15 -8.74 -5.10
N TYR A 60 -3.37 -7.80 -5.64
CA TYR A 60 -3.83 -6.82 -6.63
C TYR A 60 -2.64 -6.37 -7.48
N SER A 61 -2.87 -6.04 -8.75
CA SER A 61 -1.83 -5.50 -9.64
C SER A 61 -2.35 -4.46 -10.62
N VAL A 62 -1.44 -3.57 -11.03
CA VAL A 62 -1.58 -2.66 -12.17
C VAL A 62 -0.36 -2.84 -13.07
N ASP A 63 -0.55 -3.43 -14.25
CA ASP A 63 0.53 -3.78 -15.18
C ASP A 63 0.60 -2.80 -16.37
N GLY A 64 1.56 -1.88 -16.29
CA GLY A 64 1.87 -0.88 -17.30
C GLY A 64 3.10 -1.21 -18.16
N ARG A 65 3.62 -2.44 -18.12
CA ARG A 65 4.85 -2.77 -18.87
C ARG A 65 4.71 -2.64 -20.38
N ASN A 66 3.54 -2.99 -20.89
CA ASN A 66 3.26 -3.08 -22.34
C ASN A 66 2.31 -1.99 -22.86
N ARG A 67 1.89 -1.05 -22.01
CA ARG A 67 0.91 -0.01 -22.35
C ARG A 67 1.08 1.21 -21.44
N ASP A 68 0.44 2.31 -21.79
CA ASP A 68 0.43 3.46 -20.89
C ASP A 68 -0.20 3.11 -19.54
N PHE A 69 0.35 3.62 -18.44
CA PHE A 69 -0.08 3.27 -17.09
C PHE A 69 -1.56 3.63 -16.83
N SER A 70 -2.08 4.67 -17.50
CA SER A 70 -3.49 5.07 -17.42
C SER A 70 -4.48 4.01 -17.90
N ILE A 71 -4.08 3.20 -18.88
CA ILE A 71 -4.88 2.12 -19.47
C ILE A 71 -4.32 0.73 -19.10
N ALA A 72 -3.48 0.68 -18.06
CA ALA A 72 -2.87 -0.54 -17.55
C ALA A 72 -3.93 -1.61 -17.23
N GLU A 73 -3.54 -2.87 -17.44
CA GLU A 73 -4.36 -3.99 -17.01
C GLU A 73 -4.36 -4.07 -15.49
N ARG A 74 -5.54 -4.34 -14.92
CA ARG A 74 -5.73 -4.41 -13.48
C ARG A 74 -6.25 -5.79 -13.13
N TRP A 75 -5.67 -6.40 -12.12
CA TRP A 75 -6.11 -7.69 -11.60
C TRP A 75 -6.29 -7.61 -10.09
N SER A 76 -7.26 -8.36 -9.58
CA SER A 76 -7.62 -8.43 -8.17
C SER A 76 -7.88 -9.89 -7.83
N ASP A 77 -7.30 -10.36 -6.72
CA ASP A 77 -7.49 -11.73 -6.27
C ASP A 77 -8.95 -11.97 -5.87
N GLU A 78 -9.58 -12.99 -6.46
CA GLU A 78 -10.99 -13.31 -6.26
C GLU A 78 -11.35 -13.68 -4.82
N LYS A 79 -10.41 -14.25 -4.06
CA LYS A 79 -10.63 -14.70 -2.67
C LYS A 79 -10.41 -13.58 -1.66
N VAL A 80 -9.60 -12.58 -2.01
CA VAL A 80 -9.28 -11.47 -1.11
C VAL A 80 -10.24 -10.30 -1.34
N PHE A 81 -10.16 -9.66 -2.50
CA PHE A 81 -10.96 -8.46 -2.79
C PHE A 81 -12.04 -8.69 -3.85
N SER A 82 -11.84 -9.65 -4.76
CA SER A 82 -12.71 -9.82 -5.92
C SER A 82 -12.90 -8.48 -6.65
N ASN A 83 -14.13 -8.05 -6.88
CA ASN A 83 -14.47 -6.79 -7.55
C ASN A 83 -14.47 -5.56 -6.62
N ARG A 84 -14.11 -5.67 -5.34
CA ARG A 84 -14.17 -4.55 -4.38
C ARG A 84 -12.99 -3.58 -4.49
N ALA A 85 -11.90 -3.97 -5.16
CA ALA A 85 -10.67 -3.19 -5.20
C ALA A 85 -10.47 -2.46 -6.54
N TYR A 86 -10.03 -1.21 -6.47
CA TYR A 86 -9.71 -0.37 -7.62
C TYR A 86 -8.53 0.57 -7.30
N PHE A 87 -7.75 0.91 -8.32
CA PHE A 87 -6.57 1.76 -8.14
C PHE A 87 -6.81 3.18 -8.63
N LEU A 88 -6.60 4.15 -7.73
CA LEU A 88 -6.71 5.58 -7.98
C LEU A 88 -5.32 6.18 -8.23
N GLN A 89 -4.85 6.06 -9.47
CA GLN A 89 -3.52 6.52 -9.87
C GLN A 89 -3.32 8.04 -9.85
N ASP A 90 -4.40 8.82 -10.02
CA ASP A 90 -4.34 10.29 -10.12
C ASP A 90 -4.37 10.98 -8.74
N LYS A 91 -4.41 10.20 -7.66
CA LYS A 91 -4.27 10.69 -6.28
C LYS A 91 -2.79 10.91 -5.95
N HIS A 92 -2.53 11.78 -4.98
CA HIS A 92 -1.17 12.10 -4.52
C HIS A 92 -1.08 11.98 -2.98
N PRO A 93 -0.59 10.83 -2.44
CA PRO A 93 -0.11 9.63 -3.16
C PRO A 93 -1.24 8.87 -3.87
N ALA A 94 -0.91 7.96 -4.79
CA ALA A 94 -1.90 7.08 -5.40
C ALA A 94 -2.50 6.15 -4.34
N GLU A 95 -3.69 5.60 -4.58
CA GLU A 95 -4.40 4.83 -3.56
C GLU A 95 -4.98 3.51 -4.13
N LEU A 96 -4.92 2.44 -3.34
CA LEU A 96 -5.79 1.28 -3.54
C LEU A 96 -7.08 1.51 -2.76
N GLY A 97 -8.17 1.76 -3.49
CA GLY A 97 -9.52 1.81 -2.94
C GLY A 97 -10.07 0.40 -2.75
N ILE A 98 -10.70 0.15 -1.61
CA ILE A 98 -11.41 -1.11 -1.31
C ILE A 98 -12.79 -0.74 -0.78
N ASP A 99 -13.83 -1.09 -1.54
CA ASP A 99 -15.22 -0.86 -1.13
C ASP A 99 -15.70 -1.93 -0.13
N HIS A 100 -16.66 -1.54 0.72
CA HIS A 100 -17.32 -2.43 1.69
C HIS A 100 -16.32 -3.24 2.52
N ILE A 101 -15.44 -2.54 3.22
CA ILE A 101 -14.35 -3.15 3.99
C ILE A 101 -14.90 -4.10 5.06
N ARG A 102 -14.25 -5.26 5.22
CA ARG A 102 -14.64 -6.32 6.15
C ARG A 102 -13.64 -6.40 7.29
N GLU A 103 -14.07 -6.90 8.45
CA GLU A 103 -13.15 -7.15 9.57
C GLU A 103 -11.98 -8.07 9.16
N THR A 104 -12.24 -9.05 8.30
CA THR A 104 -11.22 -9.96 7.75
C THR A 104 -10.21 -9.30 6.80
N ASP A 105 -10.46 -8.05 6.39
CA ASP A 105 -9.53 -7.24 5.61
C ASP A 105 -8.51 -6.51 6.52
N GLN A 106 -8.66 -6.55 7.85
CA GLN A 106 -7.64 -6.02 8.77
C GLN A 106 -6.32 -6.79 8.60
N ALA A 107 -5.28 -6.08 8.16
CA ALA A 107 -3.96 -6.65 7.91
C ALA A 107 -2.90 -5.56 7.69
N VAL A 108 -1.64 -5.98 7.61
CA VAL A 108 -0.57 -5.18 7.01
C VAL A 108 -0.51 -5.48 5.52
N TYR A 109 -0.61 -4.43 4.74
CA TYR A 109 -0.50 -4.45 3.28
C TYR A 109 0.82 -3.85 2.85
N ARG A 110 1.42 -4.41 1.79
CA ARG A 110 2.62 -3.83 1.16
C ARG A 110 2.30 -3.41 -0.26
N CYS A 111 2.52 -2.13 -0.56
CA CYS A 111 2.60 -1.67 -1.94
C CYS A 111 4.04 -1.76 -2.43
N ARG A 112 4.26 -2.46 -3.54
CA ARG A 112 5.52 -2.50 -4.29
C ARG A 112 5.32 -1.81 -5.63
N VAL A 113 6.19 -0.87 -5.94
CA VAL A 113 6.20 -0.13 -7.20
C VAL A 113 7.53 -0.41 -7.90
N ASP A 114 7.45 -0.98 -9.09
CA ASP A 114 8.60 -1.16 -9.97
C ASP A 114 8.61 -0.07 -11.04
N PHE A 115 9.74 0.60 -11.17
CA PHE A 115 9.96 1.65 -12.16
C PHE A 115 10.87 1.13 -13.28
N LYS A 116 10.89 1.85 -14.41
CA LYS A 116 11.72 1.47 -15.55
C LYS A 116 13.21 1.69 -15.27
N MET A 117 13.56 2.81 -14.64
CA MET A 117 14.94 3.18 -14.31
C MET A 117 15.15 3.27 -12.80
N GLY A 118 14.17 3.79 -12.06
CA GLY A 118 14.21 3.91 -10.61
C GLY A 118 14.28 2.57 -9.88
N GLN A 119 14.80 2.63 -8.66
CA GLN A 119 14.79 1.48 -7.75
C GLN A 119 13.35 1.13 -7.34
N THR A 120 13.07 -0.16 -7.17
CA THR A 120 11.79 -0.62 -6.62
C THR A 120 11.52 0.04 -5.27
N ARG A 121 10.34 0.61 -5.12
CA ARG A 121 9.87 1.21 -3.86
C ARG A 121 8.89 0.27 -3.18
N ASN A 122 9.05 0.09 -1.87
CA ASN A 122 8.07 -0.59 -1.04
C ASN A 122 7.53 0.39 0.00
N SER A 123 6.26 0.27 0.34
CA SER A 123 5.62 0.94 1.46
C SER A 123 4.64 -0.01 2.12
N LEU A 124 4.44 0.14 3.42
CA LEU A 124 3.52 -0.65 4.23
C LEU A 124 2.36 0.22 4.69
N VAL A 125 1.18 -0.39 4.74
CA VAL A 125 -0.03 0.18 5.32
C VAL A 125 -0.58 -0.81 6.33
N ASN A 126 -0.67 -0.41 7.60
CA ASN A 126 -1.38 -1.15 8.62
C ASN A 126 -2.84 -0.70 8.63
N LEU A 127 -3.73 -1.54 8.11
CA LEU A 127 -5.17 -1.29 8.09
C LEU A 127 -5.82 -1.87 9.34
N THR A 128 -6.43 -1.03 10.16
CA THR A 128 -7.29 -1.43 11.29
C THR A 128 -8.74 -1.26 10.89
N VAL A 129 -9.57 -2.29 11.10
CA VAL A 129 -11.00 -2.23 10.79
C VAL A 129 -11.80 -2.15 12.08
N ILE A 130 -12.54 -1.07 12.25
CA ILE A 130 -13.37 -0.79 13.41
C ILE A 130 -14.78 -1.34 13.12
N ALA A 131 -15.26 -2.24 13.97
CA ALA A 131 -16.61 -2.78 13.86
C ALA A 131 -17.67 -1.67 13.99
N SER A 132 -18.66 -1.66 13.10
CA SER A 132 -19.79 -0.76 13.20
C SER A 132 -20.78 -1.30 14.24
N VAL A 133 -20.94 -0.59 15.37
CA VAL A 133 -22.01 -0.89 16.32
C VAL A 133 -23.31 -0.38 15.73
N ILE A 134 -24.04 -1.25 15.05
CA ILE A 134 -25.42 -0.98 14.70
C ILE A 134 -26.17 -0.96 16.03
N GLY A 135 -26.63 0.22 16.46
CA GLY A 135 -27.46 0.33 17.66
C GLY A 135 -28.59 -0.68 17.57
N GLU A 136 -28.77 -1.46 18.65
CA GLU A 136 -29.96 -2.29 18.85
C GLU A 136 -31.18 -1.41 18.55
N LYS A 137 -31.80 -1.61 17.38
CA LYS A 137 -33.15 -1.11 17.18
C LYS A 137 -34.03 -1.97 18.06
N THR A 138 -34.42 -1.40 19.19
CA THR A 138 -35.50 -1.87 20.07
C THR A 138 -36.80 -2.00 19.29
#